data_AF-A0A2E0KI57-F1
#
_entry.id   AF-A0A2E0KI57-F1
#
_cell.length_a   1.000
_cell.length_b   1.000
_cell.length_c   1.000
_cell.angle_alpha   90.00
_cell.angle_beta   90.00
_cell.angle_gamma   90.00
#
_symmetry.space_group_name_H-M   'P 1'
#
loop_
_entity.id
_entity.type
_entity.pdbx_description
1 polymer ?
#
loop_
_entity_poly.entity_id
_entity_poly.type
_entity_poly.pdbx_seq_one_letter_code
_entity_poly.pdbx_strand_id
1 'polypeptide(L)'
;MRNATTQSRRRPNQRPWLLRSDLRLAVVTGLAAGFGLLSPIPYGYYLPMTTATVLSSSYGNALKLGVQRLLGSLMGVLLLIIFSKSLALPLALAIGMALGSTRLLGGMLGLEVGYKVAGNIIVMGWLVHSATETTWGPLRLVWTALGIALSLWASRWIWPSQAIPDLHRQQGRLMQAIAEELSEEASRLNQEGPGSNRSPRRETQRNHLLHQLAAIRLKRQDALLELGLNPEQQPLYLLWGQIDWMCSQTVSVVSGMACLPIPIHDPEPLRQLHHREAEVLLLMEQLLTMLVRDLSTLTQTGHTAFKAACLHKTVTALHQKGEQLNQQLTSTCKALDGDLPSSRLRQLIVRSTLIEQLVVISEGIATMTNASSNASRRKLQQTTSTPNR
;
A
#
# COMPACT_ATOMS: atom_id res chain seq x y z
N MET A 1 34.97 -34.98 8.65
CA MET A 1 34.39 -34.61 7.33
C MET A 1 33.05 -35.31 7.15
N ARG A 2 31.95 -34.55 7.15
CA ARG A 2 30.73 -34.69 6.33
C ARG A 2 29.58 -33.97 7.04
N ASN A 3 29.29 -32.77 6.56
CA ASN A 3 28.20 -31.91 7.01
C ASN A 3 26.87 -32.51 6.56
N ALA A 4 25.95 -32.70 7.51
CA ALA A 4 24.55 -32.96 7.22
C ALA A 4 23.89 -31.62 6.85
N THR A 5 23.67 -31.42 5.56
CA THR A 5 22.88 -30.32 5.01
C THR A 5 21.41 -30.56 5.30
N THR A 6 20.88 -29.88 6.32
CA THR A 6 19.45 -29.81 6.60
C THR A 6 18.76 -29.02 5.49
N GLN A 7 18.25 -29.73 4.50
CA GLN A 7 17.46 -29.20 3.40
C GLN A 7 16.15 -28.62 3.97
N SER A 8 16.05 -27.29 3.97
CA SER A 8 14.84 -26.54 4.26
C SER A 8 13.73 -26.98 3.29
N ARG A 9 12.76 -27.72 3.83
CA ARG A 9 11.55 -28.18 3.14
C ARG A 9 10.66 -26.95 2.88
N ARG A 10 10.93 -26.20 1.81
CA ARG A 10 10.05 -25.14 1.30
C ARG A 10 8.69 -25.78 0.99
N ARG A 11 7.68 -25.46 1.79
CA ARG A 11 6.28 -25.75 1.45
C ARG A 11 5.99 -25.06 0.11
N PRO A 12 5.51 -25.76 -0.93
CA PRO A 12 5.10 -25.12 -2.17
C PRO A 12 3.97 -24.16 -1.83
N ASN A 13 4.21 -22.90 -2.19
CA ASN A 13 3.28 -21.80 -2.06
C ASN A 13 2.02 -22.16 -2.86
N GLN A 14 0.98 -22.66 -2.18
CA GLN A 14 -0.30 -23.00 -2.80
C GLN A 14 -0.94 -21.70 -3.30
N ARG A 15 -0.59 -21.31 -4.53
CA ARG A 15 -1.38 -20.33 -5.27
C ARG A 15 -2.71 -21.00 -5.57
N PRO A 16 -3.86 -20.43 -5.16
CA PRO A 16 -5.15 -20.97 -5.58
C PRO A 16 -5.16 -21.00 -7.10
N TRP A 17 -5.46 -22.17 -7.68
CA TRP A 17 -5.41 -22.44 -9.12
C TRP A 17 -6.37 -21.57 -9.94
N LEU A 18 -7.28 -20.85 -9.26
CA LEU A 18 -8.19 -19.86 -9.81
C LEU A 18 -8.15 -18.63 -8.93
N LEU A 19 -7.41 -17.59 -9.35
CA LEU A 19 -7.58 -16.28 -8.74
C LEU A 19 -8.98 -15.75 -9.08
N ARG A 20 -9.66 -15.15 -8.10
CA ARG A 20 -10.99 -14.55 -8.30
C ARG A 20 -11.00 -13.49 -9.41
N SER A 21 -9.88 -12.80 -9.61
CA SER A 21 -9.69 -11.86 -10.72
C SER A 21 -9.80 -12.54 -12.09
N ASP A 22 -9.25 -13.75 -12.21
CA ASP A 22 -9.17 -14.48 -13.48
C ASP A 22 -10.51 -15.12 -13.81
N LEU A 23 -11.23 -15.57 -12.78
CA LEU A 23 -12.61 -16.04 -12.92
C LEU A 23 -13.57 -14.89 -13.26
N ARG A 24 -13.41 -13.72 -12.61
CA ARG A 24 -14.15 -12.50 -12.97
C ARG A 24 -13.88 -12.11 -14.41
N LEU A 25 -12.61 -12.14 -14.83
CA LEU A 25 -12.21 -11.86 -16.21
C LEU A 25 -12.90 -12.81 -17.19
N ALA A 26 -12.78 -14.12 -16.95
CA ALA A 26 -13.37 -15.14 -17.82
C ALA A 26 -14.90 -15.00 -17.94
N VAL A 27 -15.60 -14.80 -16.82
CA VAL A 27 -17.06 -14.68 -16.80
C VAL A 27 -17.52 -13.38 -17.48
N VAL A 28 -16.94 -12.24 -17.10
CA VAL A 28 -17.38 -10.93 -17.62
C VAL A 28 -17.04 -10.79 -19.10
N THR A 29 -15.84 -11.22 -19.52
CA THR A 29 -15.45 -11.22 -20.93
C THR A 29 -16.27 -12.23 -21.73
N GLY A 30 -16.58 -13.40 -21.18
CA GLY A 30 -17.47 -14.39 -21.82
C GLY A 30 -18.89 -13.85 -22.02
N LEU A 31 -19.47 -13.21 -21.00
CA LEU A 31 -20.78 -12.55 -21.10
C LEU A 31 -20.75 -11.37 -22.09
N ALA A 32 -19.67 -10.58 -22.09
CA ALA A 32 -19.48 -9.51 -23.06
C ALA A 32 -19.37 -10.04 -24.49
N ALA A 33 -18.72 -11.20 -24.69
CA ALA A 33 -18.65 -11.86 -25.99
C ALA A 33 -20.03 -12.35 -26.44
N GLY A 34 -20.79 -13.00 -25.54
CA GLY A 34 -22.17 -13.41 -25.81
C GLY A 34 -23.06 -12.23 -26.20
N PHE A 35 -22.98 -11.13 -25.45
CA PHE A 35 -23.74 -9.91 -25.76
C PHE A 35 -23.31 -9.29 -27.10
N GLY A 36 -22.00 -9.26 -27.38
CA GLY A 36 -21.47 -8.73 -28.64
C GLY A 36 -21.88 -9.57 -29.86
N LEU A 37 -22.03 -10.89 -29.71
CA LEU A 37 -22.47 -11.80 -30.77
C LEU A 37 -23.99 -11.75 -31.02
N LEU A 38 -24.78 -11.54 -29.97
CA LEU A 38 -26.25 -11.48 -30.06
C LEU A 38 -26.76 -10.09 -30.43
N SER A 39 -25.92 -9.06 -30.32
CA SER A 39 -26.29 -7.69 -30.66
C SER A 39 -26.43 -7.50 -32.18
N PRO A 40 -27.51 -6.85 -32.66
CA PRO A 40 -27.66 -6.50 -34.07
C PRO A 40 -26.71 -5.37 -34.52
N ILE A 41 -25.97 -4.77 -33.58
CA ILE A 41 -25.04 -3.67 -33.86
C ILE A 41 -23.70 -4.25 -34.37
N PRO A 42 -23.15 -3.76 -35.51
CA PRO A 42 -21.92 -4.29 -36.07
C PRO A 42 -20.71 -4.08 -35.16
N TYR A 43 -19.70 -4.94 -35.34
CA TYR A 43 -18.41 -4.91 -34.61
C TYR A 43 -18.49 -5.17 -33.09
N GLY A 44 -19.49 -5.94 -32.63
CA GLY A 44 -19.66 -6.30 -31.23
C GLY A 44 -18.47 -7.02 -30.56
N TYR A 45 -17.54 -7.58 -31.34
CA TYR A 45 -16.31 -8.21 -30.84
C TYR A 45 -15.34 -7.22 -30.13
N TYR A 46 -15.50 -5.91 -30.32
CA TYR A 46 -14.72 -4.92 -29.57
C TYR A 46 -15.09 -4.84 -28.09
N LEU A 47 -16.31 -5.25 -27.72
CA LEU A 47 -16.77 -5.30 -26.34
C LEU A 47 -15.99 -6.31 -25.49
N PRO A 48 -15.91 -7.62 -25.84
CA PRO A 48 -15.10 -8.57 -25.10
C PRO A 48 -13.61 -8.24 -25.15
N MET A 49 -13.10 -7.72 -26.28
CA MET A 49 -11.69 -7.31 -26.36
C MET A 49 -11.37 -6.16 -25.39
N THR A 50 -12.30 -5.21 -25.24
CA THR A 50 -12.12 -4.10 -24.29
C THR A 50 -12.24 -4.57 -22.85
N THR A 51 -13.24 -5.39 -22.53
CA THR A 51 -13.37 -5.94 -21.18
C THR A 51 -12.14 -6.76 -20.78
N ALA A 52 -11.64 -7.63 -21.66
CA ALA A 52 -10.45 -8.45 -21.39
C ALA A 52 -9.20 -7.62 -21.03
N THR A 53 -9.10 -6.41 -21.58
CA THR A 53 -7.94 -5.53 -21.38
C THR A 53 -8.09 -4.54 -20.23
N VAL A 54 -9.32 -4.14 -19.90
CA VAL A 54 -9.61 -3.12 -18.89
C VAL A 54 -9.88 -3.77 -17.54
N LEU A 55 -10.45 -4.97 -17.54
CA LEU A 55 -10.78 -5.70 -16.33
C LEU A 55 -9.51 -6.24 -15.67
N SER A 56 -8.92 -5.43 -14.80
CA SER A 56 -7.77 -5.77 -13.98
C SER A 56 -8.19 -6.36 -12.63
N SER A 57 -7.24 -6.79 -11.80
CA SER A 57 -7.44 -7.25 -10.42
C SER A 57 -8.03 -6.20 -9.47
N SER A 58 -7.70 -4.91 -9.65
CA SER A 58 -8.21 -3.78 -8.84
C SER A 58 -9.06 -2.81 -9.65
N TYR A 59 -10.01 -2.15 -8.99
CA TYR A 59 -10.88 -1.12 -9.59
C TYR A 59 -10.07 0.08 -10.09
N GLY A 60 -9.10 0.54 -9.29
CA GLY A 60 -8.23 1.65 -9.63
C GLY A 60 -7.42 1.41 -10.90
N ASN A 61 -6.85 0.21 -11.07
CA ASN A 61 -6.13 -0.14 -12.29
C ASN A 61 -7.08 -0.26 -13.49
N ALA A 62 -8.28 -0.83 -13.29
CA ALA A 62 -9.30 -0.88 -14.33
C ALA A 62 -9.73 0.52 -14.80
N LEU A 63 -9.84 1.49 -13.88
CA LEU A 63 -10.14 2.88 -14.21
C LEU A 63 -8.98 3.54 -14.98
N LYS A 64 -7.73 3.38 -14.51
CA LYS A 64 -6.54 3.93 -15.20
C LYS A 64 -6.42 3.38 -16.63
N LEU A 65 -6.55 2.05 -16.79
CA LEU A 65 -6.53 1.38 -18.09
C LEU A 65 -7.71 1.80 -18.96
N GLY A 66 -8.90 1.94 -18.38
CA GLY A 66 -10.09 2.43 -19.09
C GLY A 66 -9.90 3.83 -19.65
N VAL A 67 -9.42 4.77 -18.84
CA VAL A 67 -9.12 6.15 -19.28
C VAL A 67 -8.05 6.16 -20.37
N GLN A 68 -6.94 5.41 -20.20
CA GLN A 68 -5.90 5.33 -21.21
C GLN A 68 -6.43 4.77 -22.54
N ARG A 69 -7.31 3.77 -22.47
CA ARG A 69 -7.90 3.14 -23.65
C ARG A 69 -8.93 4.05 -24.32
N LEU A 70 -9.71 4.81 -23.56
CA LEU A 70 -10.66 5.79 -24.09
C LEU A 70 -9.92 6.94 -24.80
N LEU A 71 -8.92 7.53 -24.14
CA LEU A 71 -8.10 8.61 -24.70
C LEU A 71 -7.31 8.14 -25.92
N GLY A 72 -6.69 6.95 -25.85
CA GLY A 72 -6.00 6.35 -26.98
C GLY A 72 -6.94 6.09 -28.15
N SER A 73 -8.16 5.62 -27.88
CA SER A 73 -9.13 5.37 -28.94
C SER A 73 -9.63 6.64 -29.60
N LEU A 74 -9.92 7.67 -28.81
CA LEU A 74 -10.31 8.99 -29.30
C LEU A 74 -9.21 9.63 -30.15
N MET A 75 -7.97 9.60 -29.66
CA MET A 75 -6.80 10.08 -30.40
C MET A 75 -6.61 9.31 -31.73
N GLY A 76 -6.71 7.98 -31.71
CA GLY A 76 -6.57 7.15 -32.91
C GLY A 76 -7.64 7.44 -33.97
N VAL A 77 -8.90 7.61 -33.56
CA VAL A 77 -10.00 7.96 -34.47
C VAL A 77 -9.82 9.37 -35.05
N LEU A 78 -9.43 10.35 -34.23
CA LEU A 78 -9.18 11.72 -34.70
C LEU A 78 -8.04 11.76 -35.71
N LEU A 79 -6.90 11.13 -35.41
CA LEU A 79 -5.76 11.08 -36.33
C LEU A 79 -6.11 10.32 -37.60
N LEU A 80 -6.85 9.20 -37.51
CA LEU A 80 -7.34 8.49 -38.69
C LEU A 80 -8.16 9.43 -39.59
N ILE A 81 -9.11 10.19 -39.05
CA ILE A 81 -9.95 11.11 -39.84
C ILE A 81 -9.12 12.24 -40.46
N ILE A 82 -8.21 12.84 -39.70
CA ILE A 82 -7.34 13.94 -40.19
C ILE A 82 -6.45 13.45 -41.33
N PHE A 83 -5.75 12.33 -41.14
CA PHE A 83 -4.80 11.85 -42.15
C PHE A 83 -5.49 11.18 -43.35
N SER A 84 -6.66 10.57 -43.18
CA SER A 84 -7.43 9.98 -44.29
C SER A 84 -8.12 11.04 -45.17
N LYS A 85 -8.64 12.13 -44.58
CA LYS A 85 -9.43 13.14 -45.32
C LYS A 85 -8.68 14.39 -45.72
N SER A 86 -7.70 14.84 -44.91
CA SER A 86 -7.09 16.15 -45.11
C SER A 86 -5.79 16.11 -45.91
N LEU A 87 -5.16 14.93 -46.03
CA LEU A 87 -3.86 14.76 -46.65
C LEU A 87 -3.97 13.78 -47.82
N ALA A 88 -3.94 14.31 -49.06
CA ALA A 88 -3.86 13.51 -50.29
C ALA A 88 -2.44 12.92 -50.46
N LEU A 89 -2.07 12.02 -49.55
CA LEU A 89 -0.74 11.41 -49.50
C LEU A 89 -0.75 9.95 -49.91
N PRO A 90 0.38 9.41 -50.40
CA PRO A 90 0.56 7.97 -50.58
C PRO A 90 0.32 7.23 -49.26
N LEU A 91 -0.44 6.14 -49.32
CA LEU A 91 -0.93 5.38 -48.16
C LEU A 91 0.18 5.04 -47.14
N ALA A 92 1.35 4.61 -47.62
CA ALA A 92 2.48 4.26 -46.75
C ALA A 92 3.02 5.46 -45.96
N LEU A 93 3.09 6.64 -46.60
CA LEU A 93 3.57 7.87 -45.97
C LEU A 93 2.56 8.38 -44.94
N ALA A 94 1.27 8.32 -45.28
CA ALA A 94 0.20 8.77 -44.40
C ALA A 94 0.09 7.92 -43.13
N ILE A 95 0.17 6.58 -43.24
CA ILE A 95 0.21 5.67 -42.09
C ILE A 95 1.46 5.93 -41.24
N GLY A 96 2.64 6.09 -41.89
CA GLY A 96 3.89 6.38 -41.18
C GLY A 96 3.82 7.66 -40.35
N MET A 97 3.29 8.75 -40.93
CA MET A 97 3.11 10.01 -40.22
C MET A 97 2.03 9.92 -39.15
N ALA A 98 0.90 9.27 -39.41
CA ALA A 98 -0.15 9.08 -38.41
C ALA A 98 0.33 8.28 -37.20
N LEU A 99 1.12 7.21 -37.40
CA LEU A 99 1.74 6.44 -36.33
C LEU A 99 2.83 7.24 -35.58
N GLY A 100 3.64 8.03 -36.31
CA GLY A 100 4.60 8.95 -35.73
C GLY A 100 3.93 9.99 -34.82
N SER A 101 2.90 10.67 -35.32
CA SER A 101 2.09 11.63 -34.55
C SER A 101 1.39 10.97 -33.36
N THR A 102 0.88 9.75 -33.52
CA THR A 102 0.29 8.97 -32.42
C THR A 102 1.30 8.72 -31.29
N ARG A 103 2.55 8.42 -31.64
CA ARG A 103 3.61 8.18 -30.66
C ARG A 103 4.01 9.47 -29.94
N LEU A 104 4.14 10.57 -30.68
CA LEU A 104 4.50 11.88 -30.14
C LEU A 104 3.39 12.43 -29.22
N LEU A 105 2.15 12.48 -29.71
CA LEU A 105 0.99 12.93 -28.93
C LEU A 105 0.71 12.01 -27.75
N GLY A 106 0.88 10.69 -27.91
CA GLY A 106 0.77 9.73 -26.83
C GLY A 106 1.81 9.97 -25.71
N GLY A 107 3.05 10.34 -26.08
CA GLY A 107 4.09 10.74 -25.13
C GLY A 107 3.76 12.05 -24.42
N MET A 108 3.30 13.06 -25.15
CA MET A 108 2.90 14.36 -24.59
C MET A 108 1.70 14.24 -23.63
N LEU A 109 0.75 13.36 -23.93
CA LEU A 109 -0.43 13.09 -23.09
C LEU A 109 -0.16 12.09 -21.95
N GLY A 110 1.07 11.60 -21.80
CA GLY A 110 1.44 10.65 -20.74
C GLY A 110 0.75 9.29 -20.85
N LEU A 111 0.33 8.87 -22.05
CA LEU A 111 -0.32 7.57 -22.27
C LEU A 111 0.70 6.43 -22.18
N GLU A 112 0.63 5.59 -21.15
CA GLU A 112 1.55 4.44 -20.99
C GLU A 112 1.21 3.29 -21.96
N VAL A 113 -0.08 2.99 -22.14
CA VAL A 113 -0.55 1.88 -23.00
C VAL A 113 -1.50 2.37 -24.11
N GLY A 114 -2.16 3.52 -23.91
CA GLY A 114 -3.18 4.07 -24.82
C GLY A 114 -2.69 4.34 -26.25
N TYR A 115 -1.43 4.75 -26.44
CA TYR A 115 -0.88 5.03 -27.78
C TYR A 115 -0.81 3.78 -28.67
N LYS A 116 -0.66 2.58 -28.09
CA LYS A 116 -0.66 1.32 -28.85
C LYS A 116 -2.04 1.02 -29.42
N VAL A 117 -3.08 1.31 -28.64
CA VAL A 117 -4.48 1.16 -29.06
C VAL A 117 -4.78 2.14 -30.19
N ALA A 118 -4.32 3.39 -30.07
CA ALA A 118 -4.45 4.41 -31.10
C ALA A 118 -3.79 3.98 -32.43
N GLY A 119 -2.57 3.43 -32.37
CA GLY A 119 -1.88 2.92 -33.56
C GLY A 119 -2.63 1.76 -34.22
N ASN A 120 -3.16 0.83 -33.42
CA ASN A 120 -3.99 -0.27 -33.94
C ASN A 120 -5.28 0.24 -34.60
N ILE A 121 -5.86 1.34 -34.11
CA ILE A 121 -7.04 1.96 -34.74
C ILE A 121 -6.70 2.54 -36.10
N ILE A 122 -5.56 3.22 -36.23
CA ILE A 122 -5.13 3.80 -37.50
C ILE A 122 -4.89 2.70 -38.53
N VAL A 123 -4.16 1.65 -38.16
CA VAL A 123 -3.84 0.53 -39.06
C VAL A 123 -5.12 -0.22 -39.46
N MET A 124 -5.98 -0.59 -38.51
CA MET A 124 -7.21 -1.34 -38.80
C MET A 124 -8.28 -0.50 -39.51
N GLY A 125 -8.32 0.81 -39.24
CA GLY A 125 -9.23 1.73 -39.91
C GLY A 125 -8.90 1.79 -41.40
N TRP A 126 -7.62 2.02 -41.72
CA TRP A 126 -7.18 2.20 -43.11
C TRP A 126 -7.08 0.89 -43.89
N LEU A 127 -6.57 -0.20 -43.29
CA LEU A 127 -6.36 -1.47 -44.01
C LEU A 127 -7.59 -2.35 -44.11
N VAL A 128 -8.49 -2.29 -43.11
CA VAL A 128 -9.62 -3.23 -43.01
C VAL A 128 -10.96 -2.53 -43.22
N HIS A 129 -11.08 -1.25 -42.89
CA HIS A 129 -12.36 -0.52 -42.91
C HIS A 129 -12.34 0.71 -43.81
N SER A 130 -11.48 0.75 -44.84
CA SER A 130 -11.28 1.91 -45.73
C SER A 130 -12.57 2.45 -46.36
N ALA A 131 -13.55 1.59 -46.60
CA ALA A 131 -14.85 1.97 -47.17
C ALA A 131 -15.85 2.55 -46.14
N THR A 132 -15.63 2.35 -44.83
CA THR A 132 -16.58 2.73 -43.76
C THR A 132 -15.91 3.43 -42.58
N GLU A 133 -14.72 4.01 -42.78
CA GLU A 133 -13.87 4.59 -41.73
C GLU A 133 -14.63 5.59 -40.83
N THR A 134 -15.50 6.40 -41.45
CA THR A 134 -16.32 7.44 -40.78
C THR A 134 -17.40 6.88 -39.87
N THR A 135 -17.90 5.68 -40.14
CA THR A 135 -18.93 5.02 -39.32
C THR A 135 -18.30 4.05 -38.31
N TRP A 136 -17.24 3.36 -38.72
CA TRP A 136 -16.54 2.39 -37.89
C TRP A 136 -15.83 3.03 -36.68
N GLY A 137 -15.13 4.14 -36.88
CA GLY A 137 -14.38 4.83 -35.83
C GLY A 137 -15.24 5.22 -34.62
N PRO A 138 -16.35 5.97 -34.82
CA PRO A 138 -17.29 6.32 -33.76
C PRO A 138 -17.94 5.10 -33.11
N LEU A 139 -18.34 4.09 -33.89
CA LEU A 139 -18.97 2.89 -33.33
C LEU A 139 -18.00 2.10 -32.44
N ARG A 140 -16.73 2.05 -32.80
CA ARG A 140 -15.67 1.46 -31.97
C ARG A 140 -15.49 2.23 -30.66
N LEU A 141 -15.62 3.56 -30.65
CA LEU A 141 -15.60 4.35 -29.41
C LEU A 141 -16.76 3.98 -28.49
N VAL A 142 -17.97 3.80 -29.04
CA VAL A 142 -19.15 3.35 -28.28
C VAL A 142 -18.90 1.98 -27.65
N TRP A 143 -18.42 1.01 -28.43
CA TRP A 143 -18.09 -0.32 -27.92
C TRP A 143 -16.98 -0.31 -26.86
N THR A 144 -15.99 0.58 -27.02
CA THR A 144 -14.92 0.76 -26.05
C THR A 144 -15.46 1.37 -24.75
N ALA A 145 -16.30 2.40 -24.83
CA ALA A 145 -16.93 3.01 -23.66
C ALA A 145 -17.82 2.02 -22.92
N LEU A 146 -18.64 1.24 -23.63
CA LEU A 146 -19.46 0.17 -23.06
C LEU A 146 -18.61 -0.91 -22.38
N GLY A 147 -17.51 -1.32 -23.00
CA GLY A 147 -16.60 -2.32 -22.43
C GLY A 147 -15.92 -1.82 -21.15
N ILE A 148 -15.53 -0.54 -21.10
CA ILE A 148 -15.00 0.10 -19.90
C ILE A 148 -16.08 0.16 -18.81
N ALA A 149 -17.28 0.63 -19.14
CA ALA A 149 -18.39 0.72 -18.20
C ALA A 149 -18.75 -0.65 -17.61
N LEU A 150 -18.83 -1.69 -18.44
CA LEU A 150 -19.08 -3.07 -18.01
C LEU A 150 -17.95 -3.60 -17.12
N SER A 151 -16.69 -3.27 -17.44
CA SER A 151 -15.53 -3.68 -16.64
C SER A 151 -15.49 -3.00 -15.27
N LEU A 152 -15.84 -1.72 -15.20
CA LEU A 152 -15.92 -0.96 -13.96
C LEU A 152 -17.11 -1.43 -13.11
N TRP A 153 -18.26 -1.65 -13.75
CA TRP A 153 -19.44 -2.21 -13.11
C TRP A 153 -19.15 -3.58 -12.53
N ALA A 154 -18.55 -4.48 -13.31
CA ALA A 154 -18.14 -5.79 -12.82
C ALA A 154 -17.10 -5.68 -11.69
N SER A 155 -16.10 -4.80 -11.80
CA SER A 155 -15.09 -4.61 -10.74
C SER A 155 -15.68 -4.06 -9.45
N ARG A 156 -16.81 -3.35 -9.52
CA ARG A 156 -17.50 -2.78 -8.35
C ARG A 156 -18.53 -3.73 -7.73
N TRP A 157 -19.29 -4.46 -8.56
CA TRP A 157 -20.44 -5.27 -8.12
C TRP A 157 -20.18 -6.77 -8.16
N ILE A 158 -19.41 -7.26 -9.12
CA ILE A 158 -19.08 -8.67 -9.31
C ILE A 158 -17.67 -8.91 -8.73
N TRP A 159 -17.61 -9.21 -7.43
CA TRP A 159 -16.39 -9.29 -6.62
C TRP A 159 -15.64 -7.94 -6.48
N PRO A 160 -16.01 -7.10 -5.49
CA PRO A 160 -15.37 -5.81 -5.27
C PRO A 160 -13.86 -5.93 -5.05
N SER A 161 -13.10 -4.93 -5.50
CA SER A 161 -11.66 -4.85 -5.25
C SER A 161 -11.33 -4.97 -3.76
N GLN A 162 -10.27 -5.70 -3.43
CA GLN A 162 -9.78 -5.86 -2.07
C GLN A 162 -8.54 -5.02 -1.80
N ALA A 163 -8.25 -3.97 -2.59
CA ALA A 163 -6.98 -3.25 -2.47
C ALA A 163 -6.86 -2.55 -1.11
N ILE A 164 -7.93 -1.89 -0.63
CA ILE A 164 -7.98 -1.32 0.73
C ILE A 164 -7.87 -2.41 1.82
N PRO A 165 -8.73 -3.46 1.85
CA PRO A 165 -8.60 -4.55 2.83
C PRO A 165 -7.23 -5.24 2.82
N ASP A 166 -6.64 -5.44 1.65
CA ASP A 166 -5.34 -6.10 1.52
C ASP A 166 -4.20 -5.19 1.99
N LEU A 167 -4.29 -3.88 1.77
CA LEU A 167 -3.36 -2.92 2.33
C LEU A 167 -3.42 -2.95 3.86
N HIS A 168 -4.62 -2.90 4.45
CA HIS A 168 -4.81 -2.97 5.90
C HIS A 168 -4.27 -4.28 6.49
N ARG A 169 -4.51 -5.43 5.83
CA ARG A 169 -3.94 -6.71 6.25
C ARG A 169 -2.41 -6.71 6.20
N GLN A 170 -1.81 -6.11 5.18
CA GLN A 170 -0.35 -6.05 5.07
C GLN A 170 0.27 -5.11 6.12
N GLN A 171 -0.33 -3.94 6.34
CA GLN A 171 0.05 -3.04 7.42
C GLN A 171 -0.06 -3.71 8.78
N GLY A 172 -1.14 -4.46 9.03
CA GLY A 172 -1.32 -5.22 10.26
C GLY A 172 -0.24 -6.28 10.46
N ARG A 173 0.12 -7.02 9.40
CA ARG A 173 1.23 -8.00 9.44
C ARG A 173 2.57 -7.36 9.74
N LEU A 174 2.86 -6.19 9.17
CA LEU A 174 4.11 -5.46 9.45
C LEU A 174 4.15 -5.03 10.92
N MET A 175 3.08 -4.42 11.43
CA MET A 175 2.99 -4.01 12.84
C MET A 175 3.14 -5.20 13.79
N GLN A 176 2.54 -6.34 13.47
CA GLN A 176 2.69 -7.57 14.25
C GLN A 176 4.13 -8.10 14.23
N ALA A 177 4.79 -8.09 13.07
CA ALA A 177 6.20 -8.49 12.98
C ALA A 177 7.12 -7.54 13.80
N ILE A 178 6.84 -6.23 13.78
CA ILE A 178 7.55 -5.24 14.61
C ILE A 178 7.30 -5.50 16.10
N ALA A 179 6.06 -5.79 16.49
CA ALA A 179 5.68 -6.10 17.86
C ALA A 179 6.41 -7.35 18.38
N GLU A 180 6.50 -8.40 17.56
CA GLU A 180 7.26 -9.62 17.87
C GLU A 180 8.74 -9.31 18.13
N GLU A 181 9.38 -8.47 17.30
CA GLU A 181 10.78 -8.05 17.52
C GLU A 181 10.97 -7.22 18.80
N LEU A 182 10.02 -6.34 19.12
CA LEU A 182 10.06 -5.57 20.38
C LEU A 182 9.94 -6.48 21.60
N SER A 183 9.07 -7.49 21.54
CA SER A 183 8.89 -8.49 22.59
C SER A 183 10.12 -9.39 22.75
N GLU A 184 10.75 -9.81 21.64
CA GLU A 184 12.02 -10.54 21.66
C GLU A 184 13.14 -9.70 22.29
N GLU A 185 13.22 -8.40 21.97
CA GLU A 185 14.22 -7.48 22.54
C GLU A 185 13.96 -7.20 24.03
N ALA A 186 12.70 -7.04 24.45
CA ALA A 186 12.32 -6.89 25.85
C ALA A 186 12.68 -8.15 26.66
N SER A 187 12.42 -9.33 26.10
CA SER A 187 12.81 -10.61 26.69
C SER A 187 14.32 -10.73 26.83
N ARG A 188 15.09 -10.22 25.86
CA ARG A 188 16.56 -10.21 25.89
C ARG A 188 17.11 -9.32 27.00
N LEU A 189 16.49 -8.18 27.25
CA LEU A 189 16.89 -7.28 28.34
C LEU A 189 16.70 -7.92 29.71
N ASN A 190 15.70 -8.80 29.86
CA ASN A 190 15.43 -9.48 31.12
C ASN A 190 16.19 -10.80 31.32
N GLN A 191 16.77 -11.41 30.28
CA GLN A 191 17.44 -12.70 30.38
C GLN A 191 18.94 -12.55 30.73
N GLU A 192 19.37 -13.22 31.79
CA GLU A 192 20.78 -13.39 32.16
C GLU A 192 21.31 -14.69 31.55
N GLY A 193 22.15 -14.58 30.51
CA GLY A 193 22.75 -15.77 29.91
C GLY A 193 23.69 -15.46 28.75
N PRO A 194 24.56 -16.44 28.36
CA PRO A 194 25.45 -16.30 27.23
C PRO A 194 24.63 -16.16 25.95
N GLY A 195 24.42 -14.91 25.52
CA GLY A 195 23.65 -14.59 24.33
C GLY A 195 24.24 -15.25 23.10
N SER A 196 23.46 -16.12 22.46
CA SER A 196 23.81 -16.75 21.20
C SER A 196 24.17 -15.67 20.15
N ASN A 197 25.41 -15.75 19.64
CA ASN A 197 25.95 -14.86 18.61
C ASN A 197 25.13 -15.03 17.31
N ARG A 198 24.32 -14.02 16.94
CA ARG A 198 23.21 -14.16 15.96
C ARG A 198 23.12 -13.01 14.94
N SER A 199 24.24 -12.41 14.54
CA SER A 199 24.22 -11.34 13.52
C SER A 199 23.48 -11.70 12.20
N PRO A 200 23.54 -12.94 11.64
CA PRO A 200 22.90 -13.19 10.35
C PRO A 200 21.38 -13.34 10.40
N ARG A 201 20.81 -13.80 11.54
CA ARG A 201 19.34 -13.86 11.71
C ARG A 201 18.75 -12.44 11.76
N ARG A 202 19.44 -11.52 12.45
CA ARG A 202 19.01 -10.12 12.61
C ARG A 202 19.05 -9.34 11.31
N GLU A 203 20.10 -9.53 10.50
CA GLU A 203 20.19 -8.90 9.19
C GLU A 203 19.09 -9.39 8.25
N THR A 204 18.81 -10.70 8.24
CA THR A 204 17.72 -11.28 7.46
C THR A 204 16.36 -10.71 7.88
N GLN A 205 16.12 -10.62 9.18
CA GLN A 205 14.87 -10.09 9.73
C GLN A 205 14.69 -8.59 9.43
N ARG A 206 15.75 -7.79 9.56
CA ARG A 206 15.74 -6.38 9.14
C ARG A 206 15.38 -6.24 7.67
N ASN A 207 16.05 -7.00 6.80
CA ASN A 207 15.79 -6.95 5.36
C ASN A 207 14.34 -7.38 5.08
N HIS A 208 13.81 -8.35 5.82
CA HIS A 208 12.42 -8.75 5.73
C HIS A 208 11.44 -7.61 6.06
N LEU A 209 11.63 -6.89 7.17
CA LEU A 209 10.80 -5.74 7.56
C LEU A 209 10.87 -4.61 6.53
N LEU A 210 12.05 -4.29 6.03
CA LEU A 210 12.24 -3.26 5.00
C LEU A 210 11.56 -3.64 3.67
N HIS A 211 11.67 -4.90 3.25
CA HIS A 211 10.96 -5.39 2.07
C HIS A 211 9.45 -5.35 2.24
N GLN A 212 8.92 -5.68 3.43
CA GLN A 212 7.49 -5.56 3.72
C GLN A 212 7.03 -4.09 3.65
N LEU A 213 7.79 -3.16 4.24
CA LEU A 213 7.51 -1.72 4.19
C LEU A 213 7.46 -1.20 2.73
N ALA A 214 8.46 -1.57 1.92
CA ALA A 214 8.49 -1.20 0.51
C ALA A 214 7.30 -1.78 -0.27
N ALA A 215 6.93 -3.04 0.00
CA ALA A 215 5.77 -3.68 -0.63
C ALA A 215 4.44 -2.99 -0.26
N ILE A 216 4.27 -2.57 1.00
CA ILE A 216 3.10 -1.82 1.47
C ILE A 216 2.98 -0.48 0.74
N ARG A 217 4.10 0.24 0.56
CA ARG A 217 4.13 1.53 -0.16
C ARG A 217 3.70 1.39 -1.62
N LEU A 218 4.12 0.32 -2.29
CA LEU A 218 3.66 0.01 -3.65
C LEU A 218 2.15 -0.27 -3.68
N LYS A 219 1.65 -1.14 -2.79
CA LYS A 219 0.21 -1.46 -2.70
C LYS A 219 -0.67 -0.28 -2.32
N ARG A 220 -0.14 0.67 -1.54
CA ARG A 220 -0.85 1.90 -1.20
C ARG A 220 -1.29 2.65 -2.46
N GLN A 221 -0.48 2.66 -3.52
CA GLN A 221 -0.83 3.33 -4.77
C GLN A 221 -2.10 2.75 -5.40
N ASP A 222 -2.27 1.42 -5.37
CA ASP A 222 -3.49 0.76 -5.86
C ASP A 222 -4.72 1.13 -5.01
N ALA A 223 -4.54 1.19 -3.68
CA ALA A 223 -5.62 1.57 -2.76
C ALA A 223 -6.00 3.06 -2.88
N LEU A 224 -5.05 3.95 -3.20
CA LEU A 224 -5.33 5.37 -3.45
C LEU A 224 -6.24 5.57 -4.65
N LEU A 225 -6.04 4.78 -5.71
CA LEU A 225 -6.91 4.81 -6.88
C LEU A 225 -8.33 4.32 -6.57
N GLU A 226 -8.50 3.42 -5.58
CA GLU A 226 -9.80 2.96 -5.12
C GLU A 226 -10.56 4.03 -4.29
N LEU A 227 -9.84 4.93 -3.60
CA LEU A 227 -10.45 6.06 -2.88
C LEU A 227 -11.10 7.08 -3.85
N GLY A 228 -10.72 7.08 -5.13
CA GLY A 228 -11.33 7.92 -6.16
C GLY A 228 -10.70 9.31 -6.30
N LEU A 229 -11.51 10.29 -6.71
CA LEU A 229 -11.05 11.66 -6.96
C LEU A 229 -10.76 12.36 -5.61
N ASN A 230 -9.60 13.00 -5.50
CA ASN A 230 -9.09 13.67 -4.29
C ASN A 230 -8.88 12.74 -3.07
N PRO A 231 -7.98 11.74 -3.16
CA PRO A 231 -7.68 10.85 -2.05
C PRO A 231 -7.18 11.60 -0.81
N GLU A 232 -6.49 12.73 -0.98
CA GLU A 232 -5.90 13.53 0.10
C GLU A 232 -6.93 14.10 1.10
N GLN A 233 -8.17 14.29 0.66
CA GLN A 233 -9.26 14.78 1.51
C GLN A 233 -9.90 13.67 2.36
N GLN A 234 -9.55 12.41 2.10
CA GLN A 234 -10.13 11.28 2.80
C GLN A 234 -9.34 10.96 4.08
N PRO A 235 -10.02 10.66 5.20
CA PRO A 235 -9.36 10.36 6.47
C PRO A 235 -8.43 9.12 6.39
N LEU A 236 -8.76 8.17 5.50
CA LEU A 236 -7.94 6.98 5.25
C LEU A 236 -6.56 7.33 4.67
N TYR A 237 -6.47 8.38 3.85
CA TYR A 237 -5.18 8.82 3.29
C TYR A 237 -4.21 9.26 4.39
N LEU A 238 -4.70 10.07 5.32
CA LEU A 238 -3.94 10.57 6.47
C LEU A 238 -3.56 9.40 7.39
N LEU A 239 -4.51 8.52 7.69
CA LEU A 239 -4.28 7.31 8.48
C LEU A 239 -3.14 6.46 7.90
N TRP A 240 -3.16 6.17 6.60
CA TRP A 240 -2.11 5.38 5.95
C TRP A 240 -0.75 6.08 5.95
N GLY A 241 -0.73 7.42 5.81
CA GLY A 241 0.49 8.20 5.92
C GLY A 241 1.12 8.11 7.30
N GLN A 242 0.29 8.23 8.33
CA GLN A 242 0.73 8.15 9.72
C GLN A 242 1.18 6.74 10.11
N ILE A 243 0.47 5.69 9.67
CA ILE A 243 0.88 4.29 9.86
C ILE A 243 2.22 4.01 9.18
N ASP A 244 2.41 4.47 7.93
CA ASP A 244 3.67 4.28 7.21
C ASP A 244 4.84 4.99 7.91
N TRP A 245 4.63 6.23 8.34
CA TRP A 245 5.63 6.98 9.11
C TRP A 245 5.99 6.24 10.40
N MET A 246 5.00 5.85 11.20
CA MET A 246 5.20 5.12 12.45
C MET A 246 5.97 3.81 12.21
N CYS A 247 5.51 2.96 11.28
CA CYS A 247 6.17 1.70 10.98
C CYS A 247 7.61 1.92 10.53
N SER A 248 7.86 2.92 9.66
CA SER A 248 9.21 3.24 9.19
C SER A 248 10.13 3.66 10.34
N GLN A 249 9.64 4.50 11.26
CA GLN A 249 10.43 4.94 12.41
C GLN A 249 10.68 3.78 13.39
N THR A 250 9.65 3.00 13.72
CA THR A 250 9.80 1.85 14.64
C THR A 250 10.73 0.77 14.06
N VAL A 251 10.66 0.48 12.75
CA VAL A 251 11.62 -0.44 12.10
C VAL A 251 13.05 0.08 12.22
N SER A 252 13.27 1.39 12.06
CA SER A 252 14.60 1.99 12.25
C SER A 252 15.09 1.82 13.69
N VAL A 253 14.23 2.05 14.67
CA VAL A 253 14.58 1.90 16.09
C VAL A 253 14.90 0.45 16.44
N VAL A 254 14.03 -0.49 16.07
CA VAL A 254 14.24 -1.93 16.28
C VAL A 254 15.53 -2.41 15.62
N SER A 255 15.81 -1.94 14.40
CA SER A 255 17.06 -2.23 13.70
C SER A 255 18.27 -1.67 14.43
N GLY A 256 18.17 -0.45 14.97
CA GLY A 256 19.22 0.16 15.79
C GLY A 256 19.51 -0.64 17.06
N MET A 257 18.47 -1.06 17.77
CA MET A 257 18.59 -1.88 18.99
C MET A 257 19.17 -3.26 18.69
N ALA A 258 18.80 -3.86 17.55
CA ALA A 258 19.32 -5.14 17.09
C ALA A 258 20.84 -5.09 16.77
N CYS A 259 21.39 -3.93 16.44
CA CYS A 259 22.83 -3.73 16.23
C CYS A 259 23.61 -3.54 17.54
N LEU A 260 22.93 -3.31 18.67
CA LEU A 260 23.61 -3.13 19.95
C LEU A 260 24.14 -4.47 20.49
N PRO A 261 25.31 -4.45 21.16
CA PRO A 261 25.83 -5.61 21.88
C PRO A 261 24.86 -6.14 22.94
N ILE A 262 25.13 -7.36 23.42
CA ILE A 262 24.35 -8.02 24.48
C ILE A 262 24.32 -7.11 25.73
N PRO A 263 23.15 -6.91 26.37
CA PRO A 263 23.03 -6.21 27.65
C PRO A 263 23.89 -6.88 28.72
N ILE A 264 24.44 -6.08 29.65
CA ILE A 264 25.17 -6.59 30.82
C ILE A 264 24.28 -6.32 32.03
N HIS A 265 24.10 -7.31 32.89
CA HIS A 265 23.21 -7.22 34.04
C HIS A 265 23.92 -6.82 35.33
N ASP A 266 25.24 -6.99 35.40
CA ASP A 266 26.05 -6.57 36.54
C ASP A 266 26.62 -5.15 36.33
N PRO A 267 26.52 -4.24 37.31
CA PRO A 267 25.89 -4.37 38.64
C PRO A 267 24.37 -4.10 38.66
N GLU A 268 23.71 -4.39 39.78
CA GLU A 268 22.24 -4.27 40.00
C GLU A 268 21.56 -3.00 39.44
N PRO A 269 22.15 -1.78 39.52
CA PRO A 269 21.56 -0.60 38.89
C PRO A 269 21.32 -0.76 37.37
N LEU A 270 22.20 -1.48 36.65
CA LEU A 270 22.02 -1.80 35.24
C LEU A 270 20.89 -2.79 35.00
N ARG A 271 20.74 -3.81 35.86
CA ARG A 271 19.62 -4.75 35.82
C ARG A 271 18.28 -4.03 35.95
N GLN A 272 18.17 -3.11 36.91
CA GLN A 272 16.96 -2.29 37.11
C GLN A 272 16.68 -1.39 35.91
N LEU A 273 17.72 -0.79 35.30
CA LEU A 273 17.57 -0.01 34.08
C LEU A 273 17.05 -0.88 32.92
N HIS A 274 17.66 -2.04 32.66
CA HIS A 274 17.23 -2.95 31.59
C HIS A 274 15.80 -3.46 31.79
N HIS A 275 15.37 -3.67 33.04
CA HIS A 275 13.99 -4.01 33.34
C HIS A 275 13.02 -2.88 32.95
N ARG A 276 13.37 -1.62 33.25
CA ARG A 276 12.57 -0.45 32.83
C ARG A 276 12.55 -0.25 31.32
N GLU A 277 13.69 -0.47 30.66
CA GLU A 277 13.77 -0.47 29.20
C GLU A 277 12.79 -1.51 28.61
N ALA A 278 12.76 -2.72 29.15
CA ALA A 278 11.85 -3.78 28.73
C ALA A 278 10.37 -3.43 28.94
N GLU A 279 10.01 -2.78 30.06
CA GLU A 279 8.63 -2.32 30.31
C GLU A 279 8.13 -1.37 29.20
N VAL A 280 8.97 -0.44 28.74
CA VAL A 280 8.62 0.50 27.66
C VAL A 280 8.42 -0.25 26.33
N LEU A 281 9.30 -1.21 26.01
CA LEU A 281 9.18 -2.02 24.80
C LEU A 281 7.89 -2.84 24.76
N LEU A 282 7.49 -3.44 25.89
CA LEU A 282 6.24 -4.21 26.00
C LEU A 282 5.00 -3.33 25.87
N LEU A 283 5.04 -2.11 26.39
CA LEU A 283 3.94 -1.15 26.19
C LEU A 283 3.82 -0.71 24.72
N MET A 284 4.94 -0.55 24.02
CA MET A 284 4.94 -0.26 22.58
C MET A 284 4.41 -1.45 21.77
N GLU A 285 4.77 -2.69 22.14
CA GLU A 285 4.20 -3.91 21.57
C GLU A 285 2.68 -3.96 21.77
N GLN A 286 2.20 -3.69 22.99
CA GLN A 286 0.76 -3.63 23.28
C GLN A 286 0.04 -2.58 22.42
N LEU A 287 0.66 -1.41 22.23
CA LEU A 287 0.11 -0.33 21.40
C LEU A 287 -0.03 -0.78 19.94
N LEU A 288 1.02 -1.39 19.36
CA LEU A 288 0.99 -1.93 17.99
C LEU A 288 -0.08 -3.03 17.84
N THR A 289 -0.21 -3.93 18.81
CA THR A 289 -1.22 -5.00 18.78
C THR A 289 -2.65 -4.45 18.82
N MET A 290 -2.90 -3.39 19.60
CA MET A 290 -4.20 -2.70 19.57
C MET A 290 -4.47 -2.04 18.22
N LEU A 291 -3.46 -1.38 17.62
CA LEU A 291 -3.57 -0.80 16.28
C LEU A 291 -3.93 -1.84 15.22
N VAL A 292 -3.29 -3.01 15.25
CA VAL A 292 -3.60 -4.13 14.34
C VAL A 292 -5.06 -4.55 14.48
N ARG A 293 -5.55 -4.70 15.72
CA ARG A 293 -6.95 -5.05 15.98
C ARG A 293 -7.90 -4.00 15.42
N ASP A 294 -7.65 -2.72 15.68
CA ASP A 294 -8.53 -1.63 15.22
C ASP A 294 -8.50 -1.45 13.69
N LEU A 295 -7.36 -1.71 13.05
CA LEU A 295 -7.26 -1.71 11.58
C LEU A 295 -8.06 -2.88 10.96
N SER A 296 -8.08 -4.03 11.63
CA SER A 296 -8.86 -5.19 11.19
C SER A 296 -10.37 -4.95 11.30
N THR A 297 -10.84 -4.24 12.34
CA THR A 297 -12.26 -3.90 12.51
C THR A 297 -12.73 -2.85 11.51
N LEU A 298 -11.90 -1.86 11.17
CA LEU A 298 -12.17 -0.92 10.07
C LEU A 298 -12.42 -1.65 8.74
N THR A 299 -11.63 -2.69 8.48
CA THR A 299 -11.73 -3.49 7.26
C THR A 299 -13.03 -4.29 7.19
N GLN A 300 -13.55 -4.75 8.33
CA GLN A 300 -14.78 -5.55 8.41
C GLN A 300 -16.05 -4.70 8.39
N THR A 301 -16.02 -3.54 9.04
CA THR A 301 -17.21 -2.67 9.21
C THR A 301 -17.41 -1.67 8.07
N GLY A 302 -16.41 -1.51 7.20
CA GLY A 302 -16.43 -0.51 6.13
C GLY A 302 -16.49 0.94 6.65
N HIS A 303 -16.29 1.14 7.95
CA HIS A 303 -16.28 2.45 8.57
C HIS A 303 -15.01 3.21 8.20
N THR A 304 -15.15 4.51 7.98
CA THR A 304 -14.03 5.40 7.61
C THR A 304 -13.40 6.11 8.80
N ALA A 305 -13.96 5.92 10.01
CA ALA A 305 -13.54 6.63 11.22
C ALA A 305 -12.82 5.68 12.19
N PHE A 306 -11.52 5.88 12.33
CA PHE A 306 -10.68 5.20 13.30
C PHE A 306 -10.96 5.73 14.71
N LYS A 307 -11.45 4.88 15.62
CA LYS A 307 -11.78 5.26 17.01
C LYS A 307 -10.59 5.02 17.92
N ALA A 308 -9.75 6.04 18.01
CA ALA A 308 -8.47 5.94 18.68
C ALA A 308 -8.52 6.16 20.22
N ALA A 309 -9.70 6.40 20.80
CA ALA A 309 -9.86 6.68 22.23
C ALA A 309 -9.27 5.60 23.16
N CYS A 310 -9.27 4.33 22.70
CA CYS A 310 -8.68 3.21 23.45
C CYS A 310 -7.15 3.27 23.52
N LEU A 311 -6.49 3.95 22.57
CA LEU A 311 -5.03 4.04 22.49
C LEU A 311 -4.46 5.09 23.42
N HIS A 312 -5.26 6.12 23.75
CA HIS A 312 -4.80 7.25 24.56
C HIS A 312 -4.24 6.80 25.91
N LYS A 313 -4.94 5.88 26.60
CA LYS A 313 -4.50 5.33 27.88
C LYS A 313 -3.11 4.69 27.80
N THR A 314 -2.84 3.93 26.74
CA THR A 314 -1.55 3.26 26.55
C THR A 314 -0.46 4.24 26.13
N VAL A 315 -0.77 5.25 25.31
CA VAL A 315 0.20 6.30 24.97
C VAL A 315 0.59 7.11 26.22
N THR A 316 -0.36 7.48 27.07
CA THR A 316 -0.07 8.18 28.33
C THR A 316 0.78 7.31 29.26
N ALA A 317 0.48 6.02 29.36
CA ALA A 317 1.28 5.08 30.15
C ALA A 317 2.72 4.95 29.60
N LEU A 318 2.88 4.92 28.26
CA LEU A 318 4.19 4.86 27.62
C LEU A 318 5.01 6.12 27.92
N HIS A 319 4.39 7.30 27.86
CA HIS A 319 5.05 8.57 28.19
C HIS A 319 5.51 8.61 29.64
N GLN A 320 4.62 8.25 30.59
CA GLN A 320 4.96 8.18 32.01
C GLN A 320 6.12 7.21 32.27
N LYS A 321 6.16 6.06 31.59
CA LYS A 321 7.23 5.08 31.70
C LYS A 321 8.53 5.54 31.04
N GLY A 322 8.45 6.30 29.95
CA GLY A 322 9.59 6.97 29.32
C GLY A 322 10.26 7.99 30.25
N GLU A 323 9.48 8.82 30.94
CA GLU A 323 10.02 9.77 31.94
C GLU A 323 10.70 9.04 33.10
N GLN A 324 10.08 7.98 33.63
CA GLN A 324 10.66 7.13 34.67
C GLN A 324 11.98 6.49 34.21
N LEU A 325 12.05 6.03 32.96
CA LEU A 325 13.26 5.46 32.38
C LEU A 325 14.39 6.51 32.34
N ASN A 326 14.09 7.75 31.95
CA ASN A 326 15.10 8.82 31.89
C ASN A 326 15.65 9.21 33.29
N GLN A 327 14.77 9.21 34.30
CA GLN A 327 15.17 9.38 35.70
C GLN A 327 16.05 8.22 36.19
N GLN A 328 15.69 6.98 35.84
CA GLN A 328 16.47 5.78 36.16
C GLN A 328 17.85 5.80 35.46
N LEU A 329 17.91 6.22 34.20
CA LEU A 329 19.16 6.39 33.46
C LEU A 329 20.10 7.35 34.19
N THR A 330 19.59 8.51 34.59
CA THR A 330 20.37 9.54 35.28
C THR A 330 20.90 9.05 36.63
N SER A 331 20.07 8.35 37.41
CA SER A 331 20.49 7.78 38.70
C SER A 331 21.50 6.65 38.52
N THR A 332 21.32 5.80 37.50
CA THR A 332 22.23 4.69 37.17
C THR A 332 23.60 5.22 36.74
N CYS A 333 23.66 6.25 35.89
CA CYS A 333 24.92 6.89 35.49
C CYS A 333 25.66 7.51 36.68
N LYS A 334 24.93 8.13 37.64
CA LYS A 334 25.53 8.67 38.87
C LYS A 334 26.04 7.59 39.81
N ALA A 335 25.31 6.47 39.93
CA ALA A 335 25.69 5.36 40.79
C ALA A 335 26.93 4.59 40.27
N LEU A 336 27.24 4.72 38.99
CA LEU A 336 28.30 4.00 38.29
C LEU A 336 29.44 4.90 37.82
N ASP A 337 29.50 6.12 38.35
CA ASP A 337 30.48 7.13 37.95
C ASP A 337 31.91 6.64 38.26
N GLY A 338 32.73 6.50 37.23
CA GLY A 338 34.10 5.94 37.31
C GLY A 338 34.25 4.43 37.06
N ASP A 339 33.18 3.64 37.18
CA ASP A 339 33.26 2.16 37.13
C ASP A 339 32.98 1.56 35.74
N LEU A 340 32.35 2.30 34.82
CA LEU A 340 32.05 1.81 33.47
C LEU A 340 32.99 2.35 32.37
N PRO A 341 33.47 1.49 31.45
CA PRO A 341 34.23 1.93 30.30
C PRO A 341 33.35 2.74 29.33
N SER A 342 33.93 3.76 28.68
CA SER A 342 33.19 4.72 27.84
C SER A 342 32.44 4.09 26.66
N SER A 343 32.88 2.93 26.15
CA SER A 343 32.16 2.17 25.12
C SER A 343 30.79 1.68 25.61
N ARG A 344 30.68 1.30 26.89
CA ARG A 344 29.46 0.79 27.51
C ARG A 344 28.49 1.92 27.86
N LEU A 345 29.01 3.03 28.38
CA LEU A 345 28.22 4.23 28.60
C LEU A 345 27.57 4.68 27.27
N ARG A 346 28.33 4.69 26.17
CA ARG A 346 27.78 4.98 24.84
C ARG A 346 26.70 3.99 24.41
N GLN A 347 26.90 2.69 24.61
CA GLN A 347 25.89 1.68 24.28
C GLN A 347 24.57 1.92 25.03
N LEU A 348 24.66 2.23 26.31
CA LEU A 348 23.53 2.45 27.20
C LEU A 348 22.78 3.73 26.84
N ILE A 349 23.50 4.83 26.60
CA ILE A 349 22.91 6.09 26.11
C ILE A 349 22.20 5.87 24.78
N VAL A 350 22.87 5.24 23.80
CA VAL A 350 22.27 4.98 22.47
C VAL A 350 20.99 4.15 22.60
N ARG A 351 20.99 3.11 23.45
CA ARG A 351 19.77 2.31 23.68
C ARG A 351 18.64 3.15 24.27
N SER A 352 18.94 3.92 25.31
CA SER A 352 17.92 4.76 25.95
C SER A 352 17.36 5.81 24.99
N THR A 353 18.20 6.43 24.16
CA THR A 353 17.75 7.38 23.12
C THR A 353 16.86 6.70 22.07
N LEU A 354 17.20 5.47 21.67
CA LEU A 354 16.36 4.68 20.76
C LEU A 354 14.99 4.36 21.38
N ILE A 355 14.94 4.02 22.67
CA ILE A 355 13.69 3.76 23.38
C ILE A 355 12.88 5.05 23.56
N GLU A 356 13.53 6.17 23.89
CA GLU A 356 12.90 7.50 23.94
C GLU A 356 12.26 7.86 22.59
N GLN A 357 12.92 7.53 21.48
CA GLN A 357 12.34 7.71 20.15
C GLN A 357 11.04 6.91 19.97
N LEU A 358 10.90 5.71 20.55
CA LEU A 358 9.62 4.97 20.55
C LEU A 358 8.52 5.72 21.29
N VAL A 359 8.86 6.35 22.43
CA VAL A 359 7.93 7.17 23.21
C VAL A 359 7.43 8.34 22.36
N VAL A 360 8.33 9.05 21.68
CA VAL A 360 7.97 10.16 20.77
C VAL A 360 7.13 9.67 19.59
N ILE A 361 7.45 8.52 18.99
CA ILE A 361 6.64 7.93 17.92
C ILE A 361 5.21 7.67 18.40
N SER A 362 5.03 7.26 19.66
CA SER A 362 3.69 7.03 20.23
C SER A 362 2.84 8.28 20.39
N GLU A 363 3.47 9.45 20.59
CA GLU A 363 2.76 10.73 20.61
C GLU A 363 2.22 11.08 19.23
N GLY A 364 2.97 10.74 18.17
CA GLY A 364 2.49 10.79 16.80
C GLY A 364 1.17 10.01 16.64
N ILE A 365 1.06 8.84 17.27
CA ILE A 365 -0.18 8.03 17.28
C ILE A 365 -1.31 8.74 18.05
N ALA A 366 -0.99 9.44 19.16
CA ALA A 366 -1.97 10.23 19.89
C ALA A 366 -2.53 11.39 19.04
N THR A 367 -1.74 12.03 18.18
CA THR A 367 -2.25 13.08 17.27
C THR A 367 -3.28 12.54 16.26
N MET A 368 -3.12 11.27 15.84
CA MET A 368 -4.11 10.57 15.00
C MET A 368 -5.48 10.49 15.69
N THR A 369 -5.48 10.37 17.02
CA THR A 369 -6.71 10.24 17.82
C THR A 369 -7.52 11.55 17.83
N ASN A 370 -6.83 12.67 17.96
CA ASN A 370 -7.44 13.99 18.07
C ASN A 370 -7.98 14.50 16.73
N ALA A 371 -7.28 14.20 15.62
CA ALA A 371 -7.73 14.57 14.28
C ALA A 371 -9.03 13.84 13.86
N SER A 372 -9.14 12.55 14.19
CA SER A 372 -10.36 11.74 13.94
C SER A 372 -11.58 12.22 14.74
N SER A 373 -11.36 12.63 15.99
CA SER A 373 -12.40 13.22 16.87
C SER A 373 -12.94 14.54 16.32
N ASN A 374 -12.05 15.43 15.88
CA ASN A 374 -12.44 16.74 15.32
C ASN A 374 -13.15 16.62 13.96
N ALA A 375 -12.75 15.66 13.11
CA ALA A 375 -13.43 15.39 11.84
C ALA A 375 -14.85 14.83 12.08
N SER A 376 -15.03 13.97 13.08
CA SER A 376 -16.34 13.43 13.46
C SER A 376 -17.26 14.51 14.05
N ARG A 377 -16.73 15.43 14.86
CA ARG A 377 -17.47 16.59 15.40
C ARG A 377 -17.93 17.55 14.30
N ARG A 378 -17.09 17.86 13.31
CA ARG A 378 -17.48 18.72 12.17
C ARG A 378 -18.59 18.09 11.32
N LYS A 379 -18.56 16.76 11.13
CA LYS A 379 -19.62 16.03 10.40
C LYS A 379 -20.95 16.02 11.16
N LEU A 380 -20.94 15.89 12.49
CA LEU A 380 -22.15 16.02 13.30
C LEU A 380 -22.71 17.45 13.25
N GLN A 381 -21.85 18.47 13.32
CA GLN A 381 -22.30 19.87 13.27
C GLN A 381 -22.91 20.25 11.91
N GLN A 382 -22.38 19.70 10.80
CA GLN A 382 -22.94 19.92 9.46
C GLN A 382 -24.27 19.17 9.20
N THR A 383 -24.52 18.06 9.90
CA THR A 383 -25.79 17.31 9.77
C THR A 383 -26.90 17.91 10.63
N THR A 384 -26.57 18.56 11.75
CA THR A 384 -27.54 19.29 12.58
C THR A 384 -27.90 20.69 12.06
N SER A 385 -27.26 21.18 10.99
CA SER A 385 -27.49 22.50 10.41
C SER A 385 -28.32 22.48 9.12
N THR A 386 -29.17 21.48 8.91
CA THR A 386 -30.24 21.55 7.90
C THR A 386 -31.54 21.99 8.59
N PRO A 387 -31.93 23.27 8.55
CA PRO A 387 -33.25 23.68 8.99
C PRO A 387 -34.28 23.16 8.00
N ASN A 388 -35.31 22.47 8.51
CA ASN A 388 -36.54 22.16 7.79
C ASN A 388 -37.01 23.41 7.02
N ARG A 389 -37.10 23.28 5.69
CA ARG A 389 -37.92 24.14 4.84
C ARG A 389 -38.88 23.26 4.07
#